data_AF-A0A291P2W2-F1
#
_entry.id   AF-A0A291P2W2-F1
#
_cell.length_a   1.000
_cell.length_b   1.000
_cell.length_c   1.000
_cell.angle_alpha   90.00
_cell.angle_beta   90.00
_cell.angle_gamma   90.00
#
_symmetry.space_group_name_H-M   'P 1'
#
loop_
_entity.id
_entity.type
_entity.pdbx_description
1 polymer ?
#
loop_
_entity_poly.entity_id
_entity_poly.type
_entity_poly.pdbx_seq_one_letter_code
_entity_poly.pdbx_strand_id
1 'polypeptide(L)'
;MTIKKVQNGWRVDLRPHGRYGKRVRKTLKTQAQARRFEQHVLAKAAQGEVFQAPKRDKRRLLDLVELWYQHHGQTLKSSRDRVRSLRKLADALGNPLAEAFTAQDWTEYRTRRLKEVKASTVNHEHAYLKAMFSELERLDLWHKGNPLARMRMVRTEETEMAFLDDSQVRLLLDHLKRQPRRDCYYVTLLCLSTGARWSEAQYLRAENVGKDRVTFVGTKSGKARTVPIDPRLAGELRRRRKIGRLFAGSYKAFGQAIQETGIELPDGQLTHVLRHTFASHFMMNGGNILVLQRILGHQSITMTMRYSHFAPDHLEDAARLNPVVTFMKEC
;
A
#
# COMPACT_ATOMS: atom_id res chain seq x y z
N MET A 1 -16.78 51.86 26.62
CA MET A 1 -17.50 50.58 26.41
C MET A 1 -16.69 49.67 25.51
N THR A 2 -16.28 48.53 26.04
CA THR A 2 -15.47 47.49 25.38
C THR A 2 -16.23 46.71 24.31
N ILE A 3 -17.54 46.56 24.47
CA ILE A 3 -18.41 45.81 23.56
C ILE A 3 -19.37 46.78 22.86
N LYS A 4 -19.43 46.74 21.52
CA LYS A 4 -20.33 47.56 20.70
C LYS A 4 -21.07 46.70 19.66
N LYS A 5 -22.36 46.98 19.43
CA LYS A 5 -23.12 46.38 18.33
C LYS A 5 -22.63 46.94 16.99
N VAL A 6 -22.45 46.08 16.00
CA VAL A 6 -21.99 46.41 14.63
C VAL A 6 -22.84 45.64 13.61
N GLN A 7 -22.79 46.04 12.34
CA GLN A 7 -23.61 45.44 11.26
C GLN A 7 -23.56 43.90 11.22
N ASN A 8 -22.40 43.31 11.50
CA ASN A 8 -22.17 41.85 11.45
C ASN A 8 -22.03 41.21 12.86
N GLY A 9 -22.62 41.80 13.91
CA GLY A 9 -22.67 41.21 15.26
C GLY A 9 -22.23 42.15 16.39
N TRP A 10 -21.50 41.63 17.37
CA TRP A 10 -21.03 42.35 18.56
C TRP A 10 -19.51 42.39 18.57
N ARG A 11 -18.93 43.59 18.51
CA ARG A 11 -17.49 43.84 18.47
C ARG A 11 -16.95 44.09 19.88
N VAL A 12 -16.01 43.25 20.30
CA VAL A 12 -15.18 43.43 21.49
C VAL A 12 -13.89 44.15 21.08
N ASP A 13 -13.51 45.20 21.80
CA ASP A 13 -12.31 46.02 21.55
C ASP A 13 -11.71 46.49 22.89
N LEU A 14 -10.69 45.79 23.39
CA LEU A 14 -10.00 46.09 24.64
C LEU A 14 -8.48 46.11 24.49
N ARG A 15 -7.84 46.80 25.44
CA ARG A 15 -6.40 46.67 25.73
C ARG A 15 -6.24 46.11 27.15
N PRO A 16 -6.03 44.79 27.29
CA PRO A 16 -6.04 44.14 28.61
C PRO A 16 -4.92 44.60 29.54
N HIS A 17 -3.80 45.07 28.97
CA HIS A 17 -2.60 45.53 29.68
C HIS A 17 -2.46 47.07 29.68
N GLY A 18 -3.58 47.79 29.73
CA GLY A 18 -3.60 49.26 29.79
C GLY A 18 -3.36 49.98 28.47
N ARG A 19 -3.14 51.30 28.52
CA ARG A 19 -3.11 52.23 27.37
C ARG A 19 -2.12 51.83 26.28
N TYR A 20 -0.96 51.31 26.68
CA TYR A 20 0.13 50.87 25.80
C TYR A 20 0.11 49.35 25.53
N GLY A 21 -0.86 48.62 26.12
CA GLY A 21 -1.02 47.19 25.94
C GLY A 21 -1.54 46.80 24.55
N LYS A 22 -1.26 45.55 24.15
CA LYS A 22 -1.71 44.97 22.88
C LYS A 22 -3.24 45.07 22.75
N ARG A 23 -3.72 45.67 21.65
CA ARG A 23 -5.15 45.79 21.35
C ARG A 23 -5.70 44.45 20.86
N VAL A 24 -6.77 43.97 21.51
CA VAL A 24 -7.50 42.76 21.15
C VAL A 24 -8.87 43.16 20.62
N ARG A 25 -9.14 42.82 19.35
CA ARG A 25 -10.40 43.12 18.67
C ARG A 25 -10.99 41.87 18.02
N LYS A 26 -12.27 41.57 18.32
CA LYS A 26 -12.99 40.42 17.73
C LYS A 26 -14.47 40.75 17.58
N THR A 27 -15.08 40.35 16.45
CA THR A 27 -16.53 40.44 16.26
C THR A 27 -17.14 39.05 16.45
N LEU A 28 -18.19 38.94 17.26
CA LEU A 28 -18.88 37.71 17.60
C LEU A 28 -20.38 37.83 17.28
N LYS A 29 -21.06 36.69 17.06
CA LYS A 29 -22.45 36.70 16.58
C LYS A 29 -23.43 37.22 17.64
N THR A 30 -23.22 36.90 18.92
CA THR A 30 -24.13 37.28 20.01
C THR A 30 -23.43 38.11 21.10
N GLN A 31 -24.22 38.90 21.83
CA GLN A 31 -23.72 39.72 22.95
C GLN A 31 -23.16 38.85 24.08
N ALA A 32 -23.77 37.69 24.34
CA ALA A 32 -23.30 36.74 25.36
C ALA A 32 -21.91 36.17 25.00
N GLN A 33 -21.67 35.84 23.73
CA GLN A 33 -20.35 35.42 23.26
C GLN A 33 -19.31 36.53 23.40
N ALA A 34 -19.70 37.78 23.10
CA ALA A 34 -18.86 38.96 23.29
C ALA A 34 -18.43 39.17 24.75
N ARG A 35 -19.37 39.04 25.70
CA ARG A 35 -19.09 39.14 27.14
C ARG A 35 -18.18 38.00 27.64
N ARG A 36 -18.45 36.76 27.25
CA ARG A 36 -17.60 35.60 27.61
C ARG A 36 -16.17 35.77 27.07
N PHE A 37 -16.04 36.27 25.84
CA PHE A 37 -14.73 36.52 25.24
C PHE A 37 -13.97 37.65 25.94
N GLU A 38 -14.65 38.74 26.29
CA GLU A 38 -14.06 39.82 27.10
C GLU A 38 -13.54 39.30 28.45
N GLN A 39 -14.37 38.56 29.20
CA GLN A 39 -13.99 37.97 30.48
C GLN A 39 -12.79 37.03 30.35
N HIS A 40 -12.76 36.18 29.32
CA HIS A 40 -11.64 35.28 29.04
C HIS A 40 -10.33 36.03 28.78
N VAL A 41 -10.37 37.10 27.98
CA VAL A 41 -9.20 37.91 27.66
C VAL A 41 -8.69 38.66 28.89
N LEU A 42 -9.60 39.19 29.73
CA LEU A 42 -9.25 39.86 30.99
C LEU A 42 -8.70 38.89 32.04
N ALA A 43 -9.26 37.68 32.16
CA ALA A 43 -8.77 36.66 33.07
C ALA A 43 -7.34 36.23 32.73
N LYS A 44 -7.03 36.03 31.44
CA LYS A 44 -5.65 35.77 30.98
C LYS A 44 -4.71 36.93 31.28
N ALA A 45 -5.16 38.16 31.09
CA ALA A 45 -4.35 39.33 31.40
C ALA A 45 -4.06 39.48 32.90
N ALA A 46 -5.04 39.17 33.76
CA ALA A 46 -4.87 39.15 35.22
C ALA A 46 -3.85 38.10 35.69
N GLN A 47 -3.67 37.02 34.94
CA GLN A 47 -2.63 36.00 35.14
C GLN A 47 -1.27 36.40 34.57
N GLY A 48 -1.12 37.62 34.05
CA GLY A 48 0.10 38.09 33.38
C GLY A 48 0.27 37.58 31.95
N GLU A 49 -0.69 36.83 31.40
CA GLU A 49 -0.61 36.31 30.03
C GLU A 49 -1.07 37.34 28.99
N VAL A 50 -0.36 37.40 27.86
CA VAL A 50 -0.81 38.16 26.70
C VAL A 50 -1.73 37.30 25.86
N PHE A 51 -3.00 37.70 25.72
CA PHE A 51 -3.92 37.03 24.81
C PHE A 51 -3.39 37.09 23.36
N GLN A 52 -3.02 35.93 22.83
CA GLN A 52 -2.70 35.74 21.42
C GLN A 52 -3.86 35.00 20.75
N ALA A 53 -4.48 35.60 19.73
CA ALA A 53 -5.41 34.86 18.89
C ALA A 53 -4.64 33.68 18.25
N PRO A 54 -5.22 32.48 18.20
CA PRO A 54 -4.58 31.35 17.55
C PRO A 54 -4.24 31.75 16.11
N LYS A 55 -2.94 31.67 15.75
CA LYS A 55 -2.50 31.93 14.39
C LYS A 55 -3.23 30.93 13.49
N ARG A 56 -4.00 31.43 12.52
CA ARG A 56 -4.60 30.57 11.50
C ARG A 56 -3.49 29.92 10.71
N ASP A 57 -3.61 28.62 10.51
CA ASP A 57 -2.68 27.90 9.66
C ASP A 57 -3.03 28.24 8.21
N LYS A 58 -2.07 28.86 7.51
CA LYS A 58 -2.25 29.27 6.11
C LYS A 58 -1.75 28.21 5.13
N ARG A 59 -1.18 27.11 5.63
CA ARG A 59 -0.68 26.01 4.80
C ARG A 59 -1.82 25.42 3.99
N ARG A 60 -1.59 25.25 2.70
CA ARG A 60 -2.45 24.52 1.78
C ARG A 60 -2.15 23.04 1.83
N LEU A 61 -3.00 22.26 1.18
CA LEU A 61 -2.84 20.81 1.13
C LEU A 61 -1.49 20.40 0.54
N LEU A 62 -1.04 21.06 -0.52
CA LEU A 62 0.28 20.82 -1.13
C LEU A 62 1.43 21.11 -0.17
N ASP A 63 1.34 22.15 0.66
CA ASP A 63 2.36 22.47 1.67
C ASP A 63 2.49 21.33 2.69
N LEU A 64 1.36 20.70 3.07
CA LEU A 64 1.38 19.52 3.93
C LEU A 64 1.97 18.29 3.23
N VAL A 65 1.74 18.12 1.93
CA VAL A 65 2.36 17.03 1.14
C VAL A 65 3.88 17.18 1.15
N GLU A 66 4.40 18.38 0.92
CA GLU A 66 5.85 18.64 0.94
C GLU A 66 6.43 18.46 2.33
N LEU A 67 5.76 18.96 3.36
CA LEU A 67 6.17 18.79 4.74
C LEU A 67 6.22 17.31 5.13
N TRP A 68 5.19 16.54 4.77
CA TRP A 68 5.18 15.09 4.99
C TRP A 68 6.33 14.41 4.26
N TYR A 69 6.62 14.81 3.03
CA TYR A 69 7.72 14.24 2.25
C TYR A 69 9.08 14.51 2.89
N GLN A 70 9.32 15.75 3.34
CA GLN A 70 10.56 16.17 4.00
C GLN A 70 10.79 15.42 5.32
N HIS A 71 9.76 15.30 6.17
CA HIS A 71 9.91 14.74 7.50
C HIS A 71 9.75 13.22 7.59
N HIS A 72 9.07 12.60 6.62
CA HIS A 72 8.79 11.17 6.65
C HIS A 72 8.93 10.52 5.27
N GLY A 73 8.24 11.04 4.27
CA GLY A 73 8.04 10.38 2.98
C GLY A 73 9.34 10.01 2.26
N GLN A 74 10.41 10.79 2.43
CA GLN A 74 11.73 10.52 1.84
C GLN A 74 12.36 9.19 2.28
N THR A 75 12.00 8.69 3.46
CA THR A 75 12.55 7.43 4.02
C THR A 75 11.91 6.17 3.42
N LEU A 76 10.81 6.33 2.67
CA LEU A 76 10.05 5.20 2.13
C LEU A 76 10.67 4.67 0.82
N LYS A 77 10.65 3.34 0.63
CA LYS A 77 11.12 2.70 -0.61
C LYS A 77 10.42 3.20 -1.88
N SER A 78 9.14 3.57 -1.79
CA SER A 78 8.32 4.11 -2.89
C SER A 78 8.01 5.59 -2.70
N SER A 79 8.96 6.36 -2.15
CA SER A 79 8.80 7.78 -1.81
C SER A 79 8.37 8.62 -3.02
N ARG A 80 9.07 8.48 -4.16
CA ARG A 80 8.85 9.27 -5.38
C ARG A 80 7.45 9.08 -5.96
N ASP A 81 6.95 7.84 -5.99
CA ASP A 81 5.62 7.55 -6.50
C ASP A 81 4.54 8.06 -5.55
N ARG A 82 4.72 7.87 -4.23
CA ARG A 82 3.75 8.31 -3.22
C ARG A 82 3.63 9.83 -3.17
N VAL A 83 4.74 10.57 -3.17
CA VAL A 83 4.69 12.05 -3.18
C VAL A 83 4.10 12.56 -4.50
N ARG A 84 4.43 11.94 -5.63
CA ARG A 84 3.83 12.31 -6.93
C ARG A 84 2.32 12.10 -6.92
N SER A 85 1.83 10.98 -6.39
CA SER A 85 0.39 10.71 -6.25
C SER A 85 -0.28 11.73 -5.32
N LEU A 86 0.33 12.05 -4.18
CA LEU A 86 -0.21 13.04 -3.24
C LEU A 86 -0.26 14.45 -3.83
N ARG A 87 0.76 14.87 -4.59
CA ARG A 87 0.77 16.16 -5.31
C ARG A 87 -0.38 16.24 -6.32
N LYS A 88 -0.50 15.23 -7.19
CA LYS A 88 -1.61 15.14 -8.16
C LYS A 88 -2.97 15.17 -7.48
N LEU A 89 -3.09 14.49 -6.33
CA LEU A 89 -4.32 14.48 -5.55
C LEU A 89 -4.63 15.86 -4.96
N ALA A 90 -3.64 16.54 -4.40
CA ALA A 90 -3.80 17.90 -3.88
C ALA A 90 -4.24 18.88 -4.99
N ASP A 91 -3.64 18.78 -6.18
CA ASP A 91 -4.02 19.59 -7.35
C ASP A 91 -5.45 19.28 -7.81
N ALA A 92 -5.83 18.00 -7.88
CA ALA A 92 -7.18 17.58 -8.29
C ALA A 92 -8.29 17.98 -7.28
N LEU A 93 -7.90 18.22 -6.03
CA LEU A 93 -8.74 18.79 -4.97
C LEU A 93 -8.77 20.34 -5.00
N GLY A 94 -8.05 20.99 -5.92
CA GLY A 94 -7.96 22.45 -6.01
C GLY A 94 -7.02 23.09 -5.00
N ASN A 95 -6.12 22.30 -4.40
CA ASN A 95 -5.15 22.70 -3.38
C ASN A 95 -5.75 23.61 -2.28
N PRO A 96 -6.78 23.13 -1.55
CA PRO A 96 -7.48 23.94 -0.56
C PRO A 96 -6.57 24.31 0.61
N LEU A 97 -6.99 25.28 1.42
CA LEU A 97 -6.40 25.47 2.75
C LEU A 97 -6.55 24.17 3.53
N ALA A 98 -5.46 23.66 4.11
CA ALA A 98 -5.50 22.37 4.78
C ALA A 98 -6.48 22.37 5.98
N GLU A 99 -6.63 23.51 6.66
CA GLU A 99 -7.59 23.67 7.76
C GLU A 99 -9.05 23.64 7.29
N ALA A 100 -9.29 23.99 6.02
CA ALA A 100 -10.63 23.99 5.43
C ALA A 100 -10.99 22.65 4.75
N PHE A 101 -10.03 21.73 4.59
CA PHE A 101 -10.27 20.44 3.96
C PHE A 101 -11.00 19.48 4.91
N THR A 102 -12.12 18.95 4.46
CA THR A 102 -13.05 18.13 5.25
C THR A 102 -13.29 16.76 4.63
N ALA A 103 -13.94 15.88 5.41
CA ALA A 103 -14.44 14.59 4.91
C ALA A 103 -15.48 14.74 3.77
N GLN A 104 -16.20 15.87 3.73
CA GLN A 104 -17.17 16.15 2.68
C GLN A 104 -16.46 16.45 1.35
N ASP A 105 -15.42 17.28 1.37
CA ASP A 105 -14.61 17.58 0.19
C ASP A 105 -14.01 16.30 -0.42
N TRP A 106 -13.50 15.40 0.43
CA TRP A 106 -13.05 14.08 -0.01
C TRP A 106 -14.18 13.23 -0.61
N THR A 107 -15.38 13.29 -0.05
CA THR A 107 -16.53 12.52 -0.54
C THR A 107 -16.95 13.00 -1.92
N GLU A 108 -17.02 14.31 -2.13
CA GLU A 108 -17.34 14.92 -3.42
C GLU A 108 -16.29 14.57 -4.48
N TYR A 109 -15.00 14.69 -4.12
CA TYR A 109 -13.89 14.25 -4.96
C TYR A 109 -14.02 12.77 -5.34
N ARG A 110 -14.20 11.90 -4.34
CA ARG A 110 -14.34 10.44 -4.53
C ARG A 110 -15.49 10.10 -5.47
N THR A 111 -16.65 10.73 -5.32
CA THR A 111 -17.83 10.47 -6.16
C THR A 111 -17.56 10.81 -7.62
N ARG A 112 -16.89 11.94 -7.89
CA ARG A 112 -16.46 12.29 -9.26
C ARG A 112 -15.41 11.31 -9.76
N ARG A 113 -14.40 11.01 -8.95
CA ARG A 113 -13.24 10.19 -9.33
C ARG A 113 -13.60 8.74 -9.65
N LEU A 114 -14.60 8.18 -8.96
CA LEU A 114 -15.12 6.83 -9.24
C LEU A 114 -15.75 6.68 -10.64
N LYS A 115 -16.12 7.79 -11.31
CA LYS A 115 -16.58 7.76 -12.71
C LYS A 115 -15.45 7.61 -13.72
N GLU A 116 -14.22 7.89 -13.30
CA GLU A 116 -13.04 7.93 -14.17
C GLU A 116 -12.09 6.76 -13.93
N VAL A 117 -12.04 6.24 -12.70
CA VAL A 117 -11.08 5.20 -12.30
C VAL A 117 -11.72 4.12 -11.43
N LYS A 118 -11.06 2.95 -11.39
CA LYS A 118 -11.46 1.82 -10.52
C LYS A 118 -11.47 2.22 -9.04
N ALA A 119 -12.38 1.64 -8.27
CA ALA A 119 -12.50 1.90 -6.83
C ALA A 119 -11.21 1.59 -6.04
N SER A 120 -10.41 0.63 -6.49
CA SER A 120 -9.08 0.34 -5.90
C SER A 120 -8.12 1.53 -6.00
N THR A 121 -8.13 2.26 -7.11
CA THR A 121 -7.33 3.49 -7.29
C THR A 121 -7.74 4.57 -6.29
N VAL A 122 -9.05 4.80 -6.13
CA VAL A 122 -9.55 5.79 -5.18
C VAL A 122 -9.26 5.38 -3.73
N ASN A 123 -9.30 4.08 -3.42
CA ASN A 123 -8.90 3.57 -2.10
C ASN A 123 -7.40 3.77 -1.84
N HIS A 124 -6.53 3.66 -2.86
CA HIS A 124 -5.12 4.00 -2.71
C HIS A 124 -4.89 5.48 -2.45
N GLU A 125 -5.57 6.36 -3.19
CA GLU A 125 -5.55 7.82 -2.96
C GLU A 125 -6.04 8.15 -1.53
N HIS A 126 -7.14 7.53 -1.09
CA HIS A 126 -7.67 7.65 0.28
C HIS A 126 -6.63 7.25 1.32
N ALA A 127 -6.03 6.07 1.17
CA ALA A 127 -5.07 5.53 2.11
C ALA A 127 -3.82 6.42 2.22
N TYR A 128 -3.35 7.00 1.11
CA TYR A 128 -2.20 7.89 1.11
C TYR A 128 -2.51 9.20 1.81
N LEU A 129 -3.64 9.83 1.49
CA LEU A 129 -4.03 11.09 2.10
C LEU A 129 -4.30 10.93 3.60
N LYS A 130 -4.98 9.85 3.99
CA LYS A 130 -5.19 9.49 5.39
C LYS A 130 -3.86 9.28 6.11
N ALA A 131 -2.94 8.51 5.54
CA ALA A 131 -1.63 8.27 6.15
C ALA A 131 -0.80 9.56 6.30
N MET A 132 -0.83 10.45 5.31
CA MET A 132 -0.15 11.74 5.35
C MET A 132 -0.61 12.59 6.54
N PHE A 133 -1.92 12.80 6.70
CA PHE A 133 -2.46 13.57 7.82
C PHE A 133 -2.16 12.92 9.18
N SER A 134 -2.33 11.60 9.31
CA SER A 134 -2.03 10.90 10.56
C SER A 134 -0.54 10.98 10.93
N GLU A 135 0.36 10.91 9.96
CA GLU A 135 1.80 11.00 10.22
C GLU A 135 2.22 12.43 10.61
N LEU A 136 1.69 13.45 9.93
CA LEU A 136 1.94 14.84 10.32
C LEU A 136 1.37 15.18 11.70
N GLU A 137 0.21 14.61 12.05
CA GLU A 137 -0.37 14.71 13.39
C GLU A 137 0.53 14.04 14.43
N ARG A 138 1.02 12.83 14.13
CA ARG A 138 1.95 12.07 15.01
C ARG A 138 3.28 12.79 15.24
N LEU A 139 3.74 13.58 14.27
CA LEU A 139 4.97 14.37 14.35
C LEU A 139 4.76 15.77 14.96
N ASP A 140 3.56 16.08 15.45
CA ASP A 140 3.18 17.40 15.95
C ASP A 140 3.38 18.53 14.92
N LEU A 141 3.33 18.19 13.63
CA LEU A 141 3.41 19.14 12.51
C LEU A 141 2.03 19.58 12.03
N TRP A 142 0.96 18.91 12.50
CA TRP A 142 -0.43 19.19 12.20
C TRP A 142 -1.32 18.95 13.43
N HIS A 143 -2.18 19.91 13.78
CA HIS A 143 -2.93 19.87 15.06
C HIS A 143 -4.46 19.88 14.91
N LYS A 144 -5.00 19.85 13.69
CA LYS A 144 -6.46 19.86 13.44
C LYS A 144 -7.06 18.45 13.32
N GLY A 145 -6.22 17.43 13.49
CA GLY A 145 -6.60 16.04 13.33
C GLY A 145 -6.71 15.61 11.86
N ASN A 146 -6.84 14.31 11.65
CA ASN A 146 -7.02 13.73 10.32
C ASN A 146 -8.49 13.75 9.86
N PRO A 147 -8.84 14.50 8.80
CA PRO A 147 -10.22 14.59 8.30
C PRO A 147 -10.76 13.25 7.76
N LEU A 148 -9.88 12.31 7.42
CA LEU A 148 -10.22 10.99 6.90
C LEU A 148 -10.15 9.87 7.95
N ALA A 149 -9.91 10.19 9.23
CA ALA A 149 -9.70 9.20 10.29
C ALA A 149 -10.82 8.14 10.36
N ARG A 150 -12.08 8.62 10.30
CA ARG A 150 -13.30 7.80 10.47
C ARG A 150 -13.96 7.37 9.15
N MET A 151 -13.40 7.80 8.02
CA MET A 151 -13.98 7.47 6.73
C MET A 151 -13.70 6.03 6.33
N ARG A 152 -14.72 5.36 5.79
CA ARG A 152 -14.59 4.02 5.21
C ARG A 152 -14.18 4.12 3.74
N MET A 153 -13.28 3.23 3.35
CA MET A 153 -12.92 3.00 1.95
C MET A 153 -14.11 2.36 1.20
N VAL A 154 -14.11 2.50 -0.12
CA VAL A 154 -15.12 1.89 -0.97
C VAL A 154 -14.91 0.38 -0.94
N ARG A 155 -15.97 -0.40 -0.74
CA ARG A 155 -15.88 -1.86 -0.85
C ARG A 155 -15.56 -2.21 -2.30
N THR A 156 -14.51 -2.99 -2.50
CA THR A 156 -14.14 -3.54 -3.80
C THR A 156 -14.42 -5.03 -3.78
N GLU A 157 -14.99 -5.55 -4.86
CA GLU A 157 -15.07 -7.00 -5.06
C GLU A 157 -13.66 -7.57 -5.19
N GLU A 158 -13.43 -8.75 -4.61
CA GLU A 158 -12.18 -9.47 -4.83
C GLU A 158 -12.23 -10.03 -6.25
N THR A 159 -11.31 -9.60 -7.10
CA THR A 159 -11.16 -10.16 -8.43
C THR A 159 -10.62 -11.58 -8.30
N GLU A 160 -11.27 -12.55 -8.95
CA GLU A 160 -10.75 -13.91 -9.02
C GLU A 160 -9.34 -13.89 -9.64
N MET A 161 -8.43 -14.62 -9.00
CA MET A 161 -7.04 -14.70 -9.44
C MET A 161 -6.95 -15.77 -10.52
N ALA A 162 -6.64 -15.37 -11.74
CA ALA A 162 -6.40 -16.31 -12.82
C ALA A 162 -5.07 -17.05 -12.55
N PHE A 163 -5.08 -18.34 -12.84
CA PHE A 163 -3.91 -19.19 -12.86
C PHE A 163 -3.98 -20.07 -14.11
N LEU A 164 -2.82 -20.58 -14.54
CA LEU A 164 -2.73 -21.43 -15.73
C LEU A 164 -2.95 -22.89 -15.36
N ASP A 165 -3.71 -23.62 -16.15
CA ASP A 165 -3.78 -25.08 -16.06
C ASP A 165 -2.53 -25.77 -16.65
N ASP A 166 -2.42 -27.08 -16.50
CA ASP A 166 -1.27 -27.86 -16.98
C ASP A 166 -1.06 -27.77 -18.50
N SER A 167 -2.15 -27.69 -19.28
CA SER A 167 -2.08 -27.61 -20.73
C SER A 167 -1.54 -26.24 -21.17
N GLN A 168 -2.00 -25.17 -20.53
CA GLN A 168 -1.55 -23.80 -20.76
C GLN A 168 -0.10 -23.61 -20.32
N VAL A 169 0.30 -24.18 -19.18
CA VAL A 169 1.70 -24.17 -18.72
C VAL A 169 2.61 -24.85 -19.74
N ARG A 170 2.24 -26.03 -20.23
CA ARG A 170 3.02 -26.76 -21.25
C ARG A 170 3.11 -25.97 -22.55
N LEU A 171 1.99 -25.46 -23.05
CA LEU A 171 1.93 -24.64 -24.27
C LEU A 171 2.86 -23.43 -24.17
N LEU A 172 2.79 -22.69 -23.06
CA LEU A 172 3.60 -21.49 -22.82
C LEU A 172 5.10 -21.82 -22.74
N LEU A 173 5.47 -22.86 -21.99
CA LEU A 173 6.87 -23.27 -21.85
C LEU A 173 7.45 -23.76 -23.18
N ASP A 174 6.70 -24.56 -23.94
CA ASP A 174 7.13 -25.06 -25.25
C ASP A 174 7.29 -23.93 -26.27
N HIS A 175 6.34 -22.99 -26.30
CA HIS A 175 6.45 -21.79 -27.13
C HIS A 175 7.72 -21.00 -26.77
N LEU A 176 7.93 -20.68 -25.50
CA LEU A 176 9.09 -19.92 -25.04
C LEU A 176 10.43 -20.65 -25.26
N LYS A 177 10.44 -21.98 -25.19
CA LYS A 177 11.65 -22.81 -25.37
C LYS A 177 12.16 -22.79 -26.82
N ARG A 178 11.25 -22.64 -27.79
CA ARG A 178 11.56 -22.54 -29.23
C ARG A 178 12.13 -21.17 -29.62
N GLN A 179 11.93 -20.15 -28.79
CA GLN A 179 12.44 -18.81 -29.06
C GLN A 179 13.98 -18.77 -29.02
N PRO A 180 14.66 -18.01 -29.90
CA PRO A 180 16.13 -17.90 -29.91
C PRO A 180 16.71 -17.37 -28.59
N ARG A 181 16.01 -16.42 -27.96
CA ARG A 181 16.38 -15.86 -26.65
C ARG A 181 15.64 -16.58 -25.53
N ARG A 182 16.35 -17.46 -24.82
CA ARG A 182 15.76 -18.28 -23.74
C ARG A 182 15.57 -17.58 -22.40
N ASP A 183 15.89 -16.29 -22.27
CA ASP A 183 15.75 -15.55 -21.00
C ASP A 183 14.33 -15.61 -20.46
N CYS A 184 13.34 -15.32 -21.32
CA CYS A 184 11.93 -15.38 -20.94
C CYS A 184 11.53 -16.79 -20.49
N TYR A 185 11.98 -17.84 -21.20
CA TYR A 185 11.76 -19.24 -20.80
C TYR A 185 12.25 -19.53 -19.38
N TYR A 186 13.52 -19.19 -19.07
CA TYR A 186 14.08 -19.46 -17.74
C TYR A 186 13.44 -18.62 -16.64
N VAL A 187 13.07 -17.37 -16.92
CA VAL A 187 12.33 -16.53 -15.95
C VAL A 187 10.96 -17.12 -15.66
N THR A 188 10.22 -17.55 -16.70
CA THR A 188 8.92 -18.20 -16.56
C THR A 188 9.03 -19.50 -15.78
N LEU A 189 9.99 -20.36 -16.14
CA LEU A 189 10.24 -21.63 -15.46
C LEU A 189 10.60 -21.42 -13.98
N LEU A 190 11.43 -20.42 -13.68
CA LEU A 190 11.77 -20.09 -12.29
C LEU A 190 10.56 -19.60 -11.51
N CYS A 191 9.71 -18.74 -12.09
CA CYS A 191 8.47 -18.29 -11.46
C CYS A 191 7.54 -19.47 -11.15
N LEU A 192 7.35 -20.37 -12.12
CA LEU A 192 6.54 -21.59 -11.95
C LEU A 192 7.15 -22.59 -10.97
N SER A 193 8.47 -22.58 -10.74
CA SER A 193 9.14 -23.49 -9.81
C SER A 193 9.22 -22.96 -8.38
N THR A 194 9.04 -21.65 -8.17
CA THR A 194 9.33 -21.00 -6.87
C THR A 194 8.26 -20.03 -6.37
N GLY A 195 7.25 -19.72 -7.18
CA GLY A 195 6.27 -18.67 -6.89
C GLY A 195 6.90 -17.27 -6.81
N ALA A 196 8.06 -17.05 -7.42
CA ALA A 196 8.70 -15.73 -7.46
C ALA A 196 7.81 -14.70 -8.17
N ARG A 197 7.91 -13.43 -7.75
CA ARG A 197 7.35 -12.34 -8.57
C ARG A 197 8.20 -12.20 -9.83
N TRP A 198 7.58 -11.82 -10.95
CA TRP A 198 8.29 -11.61 -12.21
C TRP A 198 9.57 -10.78 -12.05
N SER A 199 9.49 -9.64 -11.35
CA SER A 199 10.63 -8.76 -11.12
C SER A 199 11.74 -9.43 -10.29
N GLU A 200 11.39 -10.25 -9.31
CA GLU A 200 12.36 -10.97 -8.47
C GLU A 200 13.12 -12.02 -9.30
N ALA A 201 12.41 -12.74 -10.18
CA ALA A 201 12.99 -13.72 -11.09
C ALA A 201 13.82 -13.05 -12.21
N GLN A 202 13.30 -12.02 -12.87
CA GLN A 202 13.97 -11.32 -13.97
C GLN A 202 15.27 -10.65 -13.53
N TYR A 203 15.32 -10.10 -12.32
CA TYR A 203 16.50 -9.44 -11.78
C TYR A 203 17.38 -10.36 -10.93
N LEU A 204 17.14 -11.68 -10.95
CA LEU A 204 17.95 -12.65 -10.23
C LEU A 204 19.41 -12.57 -10.68
N ARG A 205 20.31 -12.64 -9.69
CA ARG A 205 21.74 -12.64 -9.91
C ARG A 205 22.34 -14.02 -9.71
N ALA A 206 23.41 -14.30 -10.42
CA ALA A 206 24.11 -15.58 -10.38
C ALA A 206 24.62 -15.93 -8.98
N GLU A 207 25.02 -14.92 -8.18
CA GLU A 207 25.52 -15.13 -6.82
C GLU A 207 24.41 -15.60 -5.85
N ASN A 208 23.15 -15.49 -6.25
CA ASN A 208 22.01 -15.93 -5.46
C ASN A 208 21.48 -17.32 -5.86
N VAL A 209 22.15 -18.01 -6.77
CA VAL A 209 21.81 -19.38 -7.19
C VAL A 209 22.79 -20.36 -6.56
N GLY A 210 22.29 -21.14 -5.60
CA GLY A 210 23.01 -22.24 -4.96
C GLY A 210 23.01 -23.52 -5.80
N LYS A 211 23.37 -24.65 -5.17
CA LYS A 211 23.38 -25.97 -5.84
C LYS A 211 21.96 -26.49 -6.13
N ASP A 212 21.02 -26.18 -5.27
CA ASP A 212 19.67 -26.75 -5.19
C ASP A 212 18.62 -25.71 -4.73
N ARG A 213 18.98 -24.43 -4.74
CA ARG A 213 18.14 -23.36 -4.18
C ARG A 213 18.44 -22.00 -4.79
N VAL A 214 17.45 -21.12 -4.73
CA VAL A 214 17.56 -19.72 -5.16
C VAL A 214 17.18 -18.81 -4.01
N THR A 215 17.99 -17.77 -3.77
CA THR A 215 17.73 -16.75 -2.75
C THR A 215 17.22 -15.47 -3.39
N PHE A 216 16.01 -15.05 -3.05
CA PHE A 216 15.45 -13.78 -3.49
C PHE A 216 15.73 -12.70 -2.44
N VAL A 217 16.55 -11.72 -2.81
CA VAL A 217 16.94 -10.56 -1.98
C VAL A 217 16.26 -9.28 -2.46
N GLY A 218 16.21 -8.24 -1.61
CA GLY A 218 15.69 -6.93 -2.01
C GLY A 218 14.20 -6.91 -2.36
N THR A 219 13.43 -7.86 -1.83
CA THR A 219 12.00 -8.02 -2.13
C THR A 219 11.19 -6.80 -1.65
N LYS A 220 9.96 -6.66 -2.16
CA LYS A 220 9.03 -5.58 -1.77
C LYS A 220 8.81 -5.51 -0.25
N SER A 221 8.87 -6.65 0.45
CA SER A 221 8.74 -6.75 1.91
C SER A 221 10.08 -6.57 2.67
N GLY A 222 11.21 -6.47 1.98
CA GLY A 222 12.54 -6.30 2.56
C GLY A 222 13.16 -7.55 3.16
N LYS A 223 12.40 -8.65 3.34
CA LYS A 223 12.93 -9.92 3.83
C LYS A 223 13.44 -10.77 2.67
N ALA A 224 14.67 -11.26 2.80
CA ALA A 224 15.19 -12.28 1.90
C ALA A 224 14.50 -13.62 2.17
N ARG A 225 14.36 -14.45 1.14
CA ARG A 225 13.88 -15.83 1.28
C ARG A 225 14.61 -16.74 0.31
N THR A 226 14.81 -17.98 0.73
CA THR A 226 15.47 -19.01 -0.09
C THR A 226 14.48 -20.12 -0.39
N VAL A 227 14.35 -20.47 -1.66
CA VAL A 227 13.41 -21.48 -2.14
C VAL A 227 14.20 -22.61 -2.80
N PRO A 228 14.03 -23.87 -2.37
CA PRO A 228 14.60 -25.02 -3.06
C PRO A 228 14.11 -25.11 -4.50
N ILE A 229 14.98 -25.53 -5.42
CA ILE A 229 14.63 -25.80 -6.82
C ILE A 229 15.31 -27.09 -7.26
N ASP A 230 14.86 -27.63 -8.39
CA ASP A 230 15.51 -28.79 -9.00
C ASP A 230 17.01 -28.53 -9.25
N PRO A 231 17.92 -29.42 -8.81
CA PRO A 231 19.36 -29.23 -8.99
C PRO A 231 19.82 -29.12 -10.46
N ARG A 232 19.09 -29.72 -11.40
CA ARG A 232 19.38 -29.59 -12.85
C ARG A 232 19.07 -28.18 -13.32
N LEU A 233 17.94 -27.60 -12.90
CA LEU A 233 17.61 -26.20 -13.16
C LEU A 233 18.67 -25.26 -12.55
N ALA A 234 19.06 -25.49 -11.30
CA ALA A 234 20.12 -24.71 -10.66
C ALA A 234 21.45 -24.80 -11.43
N GLY A 235 21.80 -26.00 -11.90
CA GLY A 235 22.98 -26.23 -12.74
C GLY A 235 22.92 -25.52 -14.10
N GLU A 236 21.76 -25.49 -14.75
CA GLU A 236 21.54 -24.70 -15.97
C GLU A 236 21.72 -23.21 -15.72
N LEU A 237 21.08 -22.66 -14.68
CA LEU A 237 21.18 -21.24 -14.31
C LEU A 237 22.63 -20.83 -14.01
N ARG A 238 23.38 -21.65 -13.26
CA ARG A 238 24.79 -21.40 -12.93
C ARG A 238 25.75 -21.49 -14.13
N ARG A 239 25.38 -22.24 -15.18
CA ARG A 239 26.14 -22.29 -16.44
C ARG A 239 25.94 -21.05 -17.29
N ARG A 240 24.81 -20.34 -17.14
CA ARG A 240 24.51 -19.13 -17.95
C ARG A 240 25.47 -17.99 -17.66
N ARG A 241 25.80 -17.76 -16.38
CA ARG A 241 26.70 -16.70 -15.91
C ARG A 241 27.27 -17.06 -14.55
N LYS A 242 28.52 -16.65 -14.29
CA LYS A 242 29.18 -16.82 -12.99
C LYS A 242 28.87 -15.70 -12.00
N ILE A 243 28.70 -14.47 -12.49
CA ILE A 243 28.46 -13.27 -11.66
C ILE A 243 27.51 -12.29 -12.38
N GLY A 244 26.80 -11.47 -11.60
CA GLY A 244 25.86 -10.47 -12.12
C GLY A 244 24.48 -11.02 -12.48
N ARG A 245 23.68 -10.21 -13.18
CA ARG A 245 22.30 -10.56 -13.58
C ARG A 245 22.29 -11.74 -14.55
N LEU A 246 21.40 -12.70 -14.30
CA LEU A 246 21.25 -13.91 -15.14
C LEU A 246 20.47 -13.65 -16.44
N PHE A 247 19.55 -12.69 -16.41
CA PHE A 247 18.59 -12.46 -17.49
C PHE A 247 18.59 -10.99 -17.92
N ALA A 248 18.37 -10.76 -19.20
CA ALA A 248 17.95 -9.47 -19.73
C ALA A 248 16.45 -9.23 -19.45
N GLY A 249 16.03 -7.97 -19.58
CA GLY A 249 14.62 -7.59 -19.41
C GLY A 249 13.72 -8.35 -20.38
N SER A 250 12.88 -9.24 -19.86
CA SER A 250 12.07 -10.17 -20.65
C SER A 250 10.57 -9.92 -20.51
N TYR A 251 10.16 -8.89 -19.76
CA TYR A 251 8.74 -8.60 -19.48
C TYR A 251 7.90 -8.42 -20.75
N LYS A 252 8.40 -7.67 -21.75
CA LYS A 252 7.69 -7.49 -23.03
C LYS A 252 7.55 -8.81 -23.80
N ALA A 253 8.61 -9.61 -23.83
CA ALA A 253 8.60 -10.92 -24.49
C ALA A 253 7.59 -11.88 -23.83
N PHE A 254 7.42 -11.79 -22.50
CA PHE A 254 6.39 -12.56 -21.81
C PHE A 254 4.98 -12.14 -22.19
N GLY A 255 4.70 -10.83 -22.21
CA GLY A 255 3.41 -10.31 -22.66
C GLY A 255 3.07 -10.74 -24.09
N GLN A 256 4.06 -10.67 -24.99
CA GLN A 256 3.91 -11.13 -26.37
C GLN A 256 3.66 -12.65 -26.44
N ALA A 257 4.40 -13.46 -25.68
CA ALA A 257 4.19 -14.92 -25.66
C ALA A 257 2.79 -15.32 -25.16
N ILE A 258 2.24 -14.61 -24.17
CA ILE A 258 0.87 -14.84 -23.71
C ILE A 258 -0.15 -14.53 -24.82
N GLN A 259 0.07 -13.44 -25.56
CA GLN A 259 -0.79 -13.09 -26.71
C GLN A 259 -0.68 -14.13 -27.84
N GLU A 260 0.53 -14.53 -28.21
CA GLU A 260 0.79 -15.49 -29.29
C GLU A 260 0.30 -16.91 -28.97
N THR A 261 0.22 -17.27 -27.69
CA THR A 261 -0.33 -18.57 -27.25
C THR A 261 -1.85 -18.55 -27.06
N GLY A 262 -2.50 -17.38 -27.22
CA GLY A 262 -3.95 -17.24 -27.04
C GLY A 262 -4.42 -17.41 -25.58
N ILE A 263 -3.51 -17.29 -24.61
CA ILE A 263 -3.87 -17.41 -23.19
C ILE A 263 -4.52 -16.10 -22.75
N GLU A 264 -5.79 -16.15 -22.40
CA GLU A 264 -6.53 -15.00 -21.89
C GLU A 264 -6.28 -14.81 -20.40
N LEU A 265 -5.89 -13.58 -20.03
CA LEU A 265 -5.64 -13.20 -18.64
C LEU A 265 -6.44 -11.96 -18.27
N PRO A 266 -6.96 -11.86 -17.05
CA PRO A 266 -7.58 -10.63 -16.57
C PRO A 266 -6.58 -9.46 -16.55
N ASP A 267 -7.10 -8.26 -16.78
CA ASP A 267 -6.32 -7.02 -16.79
C ASP A 267 -5.43 -6.87 -15.55
N GLY A 268 -4.13 -6.64 -15.80
CA GLY A 268 -3.14 -6.39 -14.76
C GLY A 268 -2.58 -7.64 -14.06
N GLN A 269 -3.03 -8.85 -14.42
CA GLN A 269 -2.53 -10.09 -13.80
C GLN A 269 -1.28 -10.68 -14.47
N LEU A 270 -0.84 -10.16 -15.61
CA LEU A 270 0.31 -10.68 -16.37
C LEU A 270 1.56 -10.91 -15.51
N THR A 271 1.92 -9.98 -14.62
CA THR A 271 3.12 -10.11 -13.76
C THR A 271 3.00 -11.14 -12.64
N HIS A 272 1.77 -11.58 -12.34
CA HIS A 272 1.45 -12.37 -11.16
C HIS A 272 0.84 -13.73 -11.49
N VAL A 273 0.37 -13.94 -12.72
CA VAL A 273 -0.26 -15.21 -13.14
C VAL A 273 0.62 -16.41 -12.82
N LEU A 274 1.92 -16.39 -13.14
CA LEU A 274 2.81 -17.53 -12.88
C LEU A 274 2.98 -17.84 -11.39
N ARG A 275 2.89 -16.83 -10.54
CA ARG A 275 2.93 -17.00 -9.09
C ARG A 275 1.63 -17.59 -8.56
N HIS A 276 0.50 -17.15 -9.11
CA HIS A 276 -0.80 -17.76 -8.82
C HIS A 276 -0.83 -19.21 -9.31
N THR A 277 -0.35 -19.49 -10.52
CA THR A 277 -0.15 -20.85 -11.04
C THR A 277 0.65 -21.71 -10.09
N PHE A 278 1.86 -21.27 -9.68
CA PHE A 278 2.64 -22.04 -8.71
C PHE A 278 1.86 -22.30 -7.41
N ALA A 279 1.21 -21.27 -6.85
CA ALA A 279 0.52 -21.37 -5.59
C ALA A 279 -0.72 -22.29 -5.64
N SER A 280 -1.53 -22.17 -6.70
CA SER A 280 -2.71 -23.01 -6.92
C SER A 280 -2.28 -24.47 -7.11
N HIS A 281 -1.36 -24.75 -8.03
CA HIS A 281 -0.87 -26.10 -8.28
C HIS A 281 -0.17 -26.70 -7.04
N PHE A 282 0.58 -25.90 -6.28
CA PHE A 282 1.20 -26.37 -5.04
C PHE A 282 0.15 -26.85 -4.04
N MET A 283 -0.96 -26.13 -3.89
CA MET A 283 -2.06 -26.55 -2.99
C MET A 283 -2.84 -27.73 -3.57
N MET A 284 -3.16 -27.74 -4.87
CA MET A 284 -3.81 -28.87 -5.56
C MET A 284 -3.03 -30.18 -5.37
N ASN A 285 -1.70 -30.10 -5.37
CA ASN A 285 -0.81 -31.24 -5.17
C ASN A 285 -0.60 -31.59 -3.68
N GLY A 286 -1.48 -31.14 -2.77
CA GLY A 286 -1.44 -31.47 -1.34
C GLY A 286 -0.39 -30.70 -0.54
N GLY A 287 0.09 -29.56 -1.06
CA GLY A 287 1.11 -28.75 -0.39
C GLY A 287 0.62 -28.13 0.93
N ASN A 288 1.52 -27.96 1.88
CA ASN A 288 1.21 -27.34 3.17
C ASN A 288 1.10 -25.80 3.05
N ILE A 289 -0.02 -25.21 3.47
CA ILE A 289 -0.29 -23.77 3.35
C ILE A 289 0.73 -22.88 4.08
N LEU A 290 1.29 -23.34 5.20
CA LEU A 290 2.33 -22.61 5.94
C LEU A 290 3.67 -22.63 5.19
N VAL A 291 3.97 -23.74 4.50
CA VAL A 291 5.13 -23.85 3.61
C VAL A 291 4.94 -22.90 2.42
N LEU A 292 3.76 -22.90 1.81
CA LEU A 292 3.44 -21.97 0.72
C LEU A 292 3.59 -20.51 1.16
N GLN A 293 3.11 -20.14 2.35
CA GLN A 293 3.28 -18.79 2.90
C GLN A 293 4.76 -18.38 2.94
N ARG A 294 5.64 -19.28 3.40
CA ARG A 294 7.09 -19.05 3.49
C ARG A 294 7.73 -18.94 2.10
N ILE A 295 7.38 -19.85 1.17
CA ILE A 295 7.87 -19.83 -0.22
C ILE A 295 7.46 -18.53 -0.92
N LEU A 296 6.21 -18.10 -0.76
CA LEU A 296 5.68 -16.87 -1.33
C LEU A 296 6.21 -15.62 -0.60
N GLY A 297 6.66 -15.73 0.65
CA GLY A 297 7.11 -14.60 1.47
C GLY A 297 5.99 -13.66 1.90
N HIS A 298 4.78 -14.21 2.13
CA HIS A 298 3.63 -13.45 2.63
C HIS A 298 3.80 -13.11 4.12
N GLN A 299 3.59 -11.83 4.49
CA GLN A 299 3.71 -11.41 5.89
C GLN A 299 2.56 -11.92 6.75
N SER A 300 1.36 -12.03 6.18
CA SER A 300 0.18 -12.57 6.86
C SER A 300 -0.30 -13.83 6.16
N ILE A 301 -0.70 -14.83 6.94
CA ILE A 301 -1.30 -16.06 6.43
C ILE A 301 -2.59 -15.79 5.65
N THR A 302 -3.35 -14.74 6.01
CA THR A 302 -4.58 -14.33 5.31
C THR A 302 -4.34 -14.09 3.81
N MET A 303 -3.15 -13.62 3.41
CA MET A 303 -2.81 -13.46 1.99
C MET A 303 -2.68 -14.80 1.26
N THR A 304 -2.19 -15.82 1.95
CA THR A 304 -2.01 -17.18 1.42
C THR A 304 -3.30 -18.00 1.47
N MET A 305 -4.17 -17.73 2.45
CA MET A 305 -5.47 -18.42 2.58
C MET A 305 -6.33 -18.32 1.32
N ARG A 306 -6.09 -17.36 0.44
CA ARG A 306 -6.75 -17.30 -0.87
C ARG A 306 -6.53 -18.53 -1.74
N TYR A 307 -5.49 -19.33 -1.50
CA TYR A 307 -5.25 -20.59 -2.22
C TYR A 307 -5.75 -21.83 -1.46
N SER A 308 -6.30 -21.68 -0.25
CA SER A 308 -6.64 -22.84 0.59
C SER A 308 -7.76 -23.70 -0.01
N HIS A 309 -8.65 -23.10 -0.80
CA HIS A 309 -9.75 -23.81 -1.47
C HIS A 309 -9.27 -24.76 -2.58
N PHE A 310 -7.99 -24.70 -2.97
CA PHE A 310 -7.39 -25.67 -3.88
C PHE A 310 -6.81 -26.88 -3.17
N ALA A 311 -6.69 -26.86 -1.84
CA ALA A 311 -6.21 -28.01 -1.10
C ALA A 311 -7.23 -29.16 -1.24
N PRO A 312 -6.78 -30.41 -1.42
CA PRO A 312 -7.66 -31.57 -1.30
C PRO A 312 -8.36 -31.56 0.06
N ASP A 313 -9.59 -32.09 0.12
CA ASP A 313 -10.27 -32.27 1.40
C ASP A 313 -9.56 -33.37 2.21
N HIS A 314 -9.01 -32.99 3.35
CA HIS A 314 -8.22 -33.87 4.23
C HIS A 314 -8.94 -34.18 5.56
N LEU A 315 -10.27 -34.02 5.63
CA LEU A 315 -10.99 -34.30 6.88
C LEU A 315 -10.78 -35.76 7.36
N GLU A 316 -10.64 -36.69 6.42
CA GLU A 316 -10.32 -38.09 6.71
C GLU A 316 -8.92 -38.29 7.31
N ASP A 317 -7.99 -37.36 7.10
CA ASP A 317 -6.65 -37.44 7.72
C ASP A 317 -6.73 -37.32 9.24
N ALA A 318 -7.79 -36.75 9.82
CA ALA A 318 -7.99 -36.77 11.27
C ALA A 318 -8.12 -38.22 11.80
N ALA A 319 -8.77 -39.11 11.06
CA ALA A 319 -8.86 -40.52 11.42
C ALA A 319 -7.52 -41.27 11.24
N ARG A 320 -6.68 -40.81 10.30
CA ARG A 320 -5.38 -41.44 9.99
C ARG A 320 -4.21 -40.94 10.84
N LEU A 321 -4.22 -39.68 11.24
CA LEU A 321 -3.11 -38.97 11.88
C LEU A 321 -3.35 -38.67 13.37
N ASN A 322 -4.47 -39.11 13.93
CA ASN A 322 -4.68 -39.00 15.37
C ASN A 322 -3.68 -39.88 16.15
N PRO A 323 -3.40 -39.54 17.42
CA PRO A 323 -2.41 -40.27 18.21
C PRO A 323 -2.79 -41.73 18.49
N VAL A 324 -4.07 -42.13 18.37
CA VAL A 324 -4.52 -43.50 18.68
C VAL A 324 -4.02 -44.51 17.64
N VAL A 325 -3.89 -44.11 16.38
CA VAL A 325 -3.40 -44.97 15.28
C VAL A 325 -2.00 -45.51 15.56
N THR A 326 -1.14 -44.77 16.24
CA THR A 326 0.22 -45.21 16.58
C THR A 326 0.20 -46.37 17.58
N PHE A 327 -0.69 -46.32 18.58
CA PHE A 327 -0.80 -47.36 19.61
C PHE A 327 -1.50 -48.63 19.11
N MET A 328 -2.42 -48.51 18.14
CA MET A 328 -3.17 -49.65 17.60
C MET A 328 -2.39 -50.49 16.56
N LYS A 329 -1.23 -50.03 16.08
CA LYS A 329 -0.39 -50.79 15.13
C LYS A 329 0.60 -51.75 15.79
N GLU A 330 0.75 -51.67 17.12
CA GLU A 330 1.71 -52.47 17.89
C GLU A 330 1.05 -53.68 18.59
N CYS A 331 -0.27 -53.85 18.44
CA CYS A 331 -1.02 -55.06 18.80
C CYS A 331 -1.32 -55.86 17.54
#